data_AF-A0A662VK49-F1
#
_entry.id   AF-A0A662VK49-F1
#
_cell.length_a   1.000
_cell.length_b   1.000
_cell.length_c   1.000
_cell.angle_alpha   90.00
_cell.angle_beta   90.00
_cell.angle_gamma   90.00
#
_symmetry.space_group_name_H-M   'P 1'
#
loop_
_entity.id
_entity.type
_entity.pdbx_description
1 polymer ?
#
loop_
_entity_poly.entity_id
_entity_poly.type
_entity_poly.pdbx_seq_one_letter_code
_entity_poly.pdbx_strand_id
1 'polypeptide(L)'
;VEDLVYIHRRDYGDYADRRRELLLKGKKWFDKLVAKWKNNMWIKENIVLPDNTRIYWGDDRKIKIGRLNIKILKPWFHGIEYDRTGWITPVFIESKDYKLFYTSDVMGPIIEDYAVFIADKNPDIVILDGPPTYLFPYMFNRINLNRAIDNAKVIIDSKPELIIYDHHLLRDPRWRKLVSEVFRYAEKYKVKIITAAEVYGEKPLIDKIVEKEMNSYG
;
A
#
# COMPACT_ATOMS: atom_id res chain seq x y z
N VAL A 1 11.78 11.74 -3.40
CA VAL A 1 10.81 12.44 -2.51
C VAL A 1 10.50 13.82 -3.06
N GLU A 2 11.50 14.45 -3.64
CA GLU A 2 11.46 15.71 -4.35
C GLU A 2 10.44 15.70 -5.50
N ASP A 3 10.31 14.57 -6.20
CA ASP A 3 9.34 14.39 -7.29
C ASP A 3 7.90 14.10 -6.84
N LEU A 4 7.66 13.95 -5.53
CA LEU A 4 6.31 13.79 -4.99
C LEU A 4 5.63 15.17 -4.97
N VAL A 5 4.40 15.27 -5.45
CA VAL A 5 3.66 16.52 -5.63
C VAL A 5 2.61 16.69 -4.56
N TYR A 6 1.78 15.68 -4.33
CA TYR A 6 0.58 15.81 -3.49
C TYR A 6 0.92 15.88 -2.02
N ILE A 7 1.97 15.18 -1.61
CA ILE A 7 2.46 15.21 -0.24
C ILE A 7 2.95 16.61 0.18
N HIS A 8 3.51 17.40 -0.74
CA HIS A 8 3.97 18.77 -0.43
C HIS A 8 2.85 19.80 -0.46
N ARG A 9 1.66 19.46 -0.99
CA ARG A 9 0.47 20.32 -0.97
C ARG A 9 -0.31 20.23 0.33
N ARG A 10 -0.05 19.20 1.15
CA ARG A 10 -0.74 18.99 2.41
C ARG A 10 -0.28 20.01 3.45
N ASP A 11 -1.24 20.60 4.17
CA ASP A 11 -0.95 21.37 5.36
C ASP A 11 -0.66 20.42 6.54
N TYR A 12 0.54 20.53 7.09
CA TYR A 12 1.00 19.74 8.24
C TYR A 12 0.92 20.51 9.57
N GLY A 13 0.51 21.78 9.55
CA GLY A 13 0.51 22.66 10.73
C GLY A 13 1.85 22.63 11.47
N ASP A 14 1.78 22.55 12.79
CA ASP A 14 2.95 22.53 13.68
C ASP A 14 3.91 21.33 13.44
N TYR A 15 3.46 20.29 12.74
CA TYR A 15 4.30 19.14 12.41
C TYR A 15 5.25 19.41 11.23
N ALA A 16 5.07 20.50 10.47
CA ALA A 16 5.83 20.79 9.26
C ALA A 16 7.35 20.84 9.48
N ASP A 17 7.81 21.51 10.54
CA ASP A 17 9.24 21.64 10.85
C ASP A 17 9.85 20.31 11.27
N ARG A 18 9.14 19.56 12.12
CA ARG A 18 9.58 18.21 12.52
C ARG A 18 9.63 17.27 11.32
N ARG A 19 8.65 17.33 10.42
CA ARG A 19 8.65 16.54 9.16
C ARG A 19 9.88 16.88 8.33
N ARG A 20 10.19 18.16 8.14
CA ARG A 20 11.38 18.61 7.37
C ARG A 20 12.67 18.07 7.97
N GLU A 21 12.83 18.14 9.29
CA GLU A 21 13.99 17.57 9.99
C GLU A 21 14.11 16.05 9.76
N LEU A 22 13.00 15.33 9.87
CA LEU A 22 12.95 13.88 9.64
C LEU A 22 13.31 13.52 8.19
N LEU A 23 12.78 14.25 7.21
CA LEU A 23 13.11 14.06 5.80
C LEU A 23 14.59 14.29 5.50
N LEU A 24 15.20 15.33 6.08
CA LEU A 24 16.63 15.59 5.92
C LEU A 24 17.49 14.47 6.51
N LYS A 25 17.14 13.98 7.71
CA LYS A 25 17.82 12.84 8.34
C LYS A 25 17.64 11.55 7.53
N GLY A 26 16.42 11.31 7.06
CA GLY A 26 16.06 10.16 6.21
C GLY A 26 16.82 10.17 4.89
N LYS A 27 16.87 11.32 4.20
CA LYS A 27 17.66 11.50 2.97
C LYS A 27 19.13 11.23 3.20
N LYS A 28 19.73 11.78 4.26
CA LYS A 28 21.15 11.53 4.60
C LYS A 28 21.43 10.05 4.85
N TRP A 29 20.50 9.34 5.48
CA TRP A 29 20.61 7.88 5.66
C TRP A 29 20.49 7.13 4.33
N PHE A 30 19.51 7.49 3.50
CA PHE A 30 19.33 6.91 2.17
C PHE A 30 20.55 7.11 1.28
N ASP A 31 21.15 8.30 1.27
CA ASP A 31 22.35 8.59 0.48
C ASP A 31 23.54 7.70 0.90
N LYS A 32 23.66 7.38 2.20
CA LYS A 32 24.65 6.40 2.68
C LYS A 32 24.36 4.99 2.20
N LEU A 33 23.08 4.58 2.15
CA LEU A 33 22.70 3.29 1.57
C LEU A 33 23.04 3.24 0.09
N VAL A 34 22.72 4.29 -0.68
CA VAL A 34 23.06 4.40 -2.10
C VAL A 34 24.57 4.32 -2.32
N ALA A 35 25.37 4.99 -1.49
CA ALA A 35 26.83 4.88 -1.55
C ALA A 35 27.31 3.46 -1.27
N LYS A 36 26.74 2.76 -0.29
CA LYS A 36 27.04 1.35 -0.03
C LYS A 36 26.66 0.49 -1.25
N TRP A 37 25.46 0.64 -1.74
CA TRP A 37 24.92 -0.07 -2.90
C TRP A 37 25.77 0.10 -4.15
N LYS A 38 26.24 1.31 -4.47
CA LYS A 38 27.11 1.55 -5.63
C LYS A 38 28.46 0.80 -5.57
N ASN A 39 28.94 0.47 -4.37
CA ASN A 39 30.25 -0.13 -4.16
C ASN A 39 30.22 -1.64 -3.86
N ASN A 40 29.04 -2.25 -3.76
CA ASN A 40 28.92 -3.69 -3.49
C ASN A 40 28.62 -4.48 -4.76
N MET A 41 28.95 -5.78 -4.73
CA MET A 41 28.64 -6.68 -5.83
C MET A 41 27.12 -6.89 -5.93
N TRP A 42 26.58 -6.62 -7.12
CA TRP A 42 25.18 -6.87 -7.43
C TRP A 42 25.01 -8.22 -8.09
N ILE A 43 23.87 -8.86 -7.79
CA ILE A 43 23.43 -9.99 -8.57
C ILE A 43 23.06 -9.46 -9.96
N LYS A 44 23.78 -9.95 -10.97
CA LYS A 44 23.58 -9.52 -12.36
C LYS A 44 22.27 -10.07 -12.93
N GLU A 45 21.75 -9.38 -13.94
CA GLU A 45 20.63 -9.88 -14.72
C GLU A 45 20.97 -11.16 -15.49
N ASN A 46 19.93 -11.80 -16.06
CA ASN A 46 20.02 -12.98 -16.92
C ASN A 46 20.53 -14.24 -16.19
N ILE A 47 20.11 -14.44 -14.94
CA ILE A 47 20.33 -15.70 -14.24
C ILE A 47 19.49 -16.77 -14.94
N VAL A 48 20.14 -17.86 -15.36
CA VAL A 48 19.49 -19.03 -15.95
C VAL A 48 19.78 -20.22 -15.06
N LEU A 49 18.72 -20.87 -14.58
CA LEU A 49 18.80 -22.08 -13.78
C LEU A 49 19.08 -23.31 -14.68
N PRO A 50 19.53 -24.45 -14.13
CA PRO A 50 19.89 -25.64 -14.93
C PRO A 50 18.76 -26.20 -15.80
N ASP A 51 17.50 -25.94 -15.44
CA ASP A 51 16.30 -26.34 -16.18
C ASP A 51 15.89 -25.32 -17.27
N ASN A 52 16.76 -24.35 -17.58
CA ASN A 52 16.52 -23.20 -18.47
C ASN A 52 15.52 -22.15 -17.95
N THR A 53 15.10 -22.22 -16.68
CA THR A 53 14.30 -21.15 -16.07
C THR A 53 15.12 -19.87 -15.99
N ARG A 54 14.57 -18.76 -16.52
CA ARG A 54 15.23 -17.45 -16.52
C ARG A 54 14.66 -16.57 -15.41
N ILE A 55 15.53 -15.96 -14.61
CA ILE A 55 15.17 -15.03 -13.54
C ILE A 55 15.48 -13.60 -14.00
N TYR A 56 14.50 -12.72 -13.84
CA TYR A 56 14.58 -11.30 -14.16
C TYR A 56 14.17 -10.46 -12.96
N TRP A 57 14.87 -9.35 -12.72
CA TRP A 57 14.43 -8.33 -11.76
C TRP A 57 13.21 -7.60 -12.30
N GLY A 58 12.18 -7.44 -11.47
CA GLY A 58 10.88 -6.91 -11.89
C GLY A 58 10.78 -5.39 -11.82
N ASP A 59 11.64 -4.71 -11.06
CA ASP A 59 11.47 -3.29 -10.73
C ASP A 59 11.39 -2.40 -11.98
N ASP A 60 10.33 -1.60 -12.09
CA ASP A 60 10.01 -0.74 -13.25
C ASP A 60 9.88 -1.48 -14.61
N ARG A 61 9.60 -2.79 -14.60
CA ARG A 61 9.44 -3.57 -15.84
C ARG A 61 8.00 -3.69 -16.31
N LYS A 62 7.87 -3.82 -17.63
CA LYS A 62 6.64 -4.19 -18.32
C LYS A 62 6.80 -5.58 -18.91
N ILE A 63 5.84 -6.44 -18.64
CA ILE A 63 5.77 -7.81 -19.13
C ILE A 63 4.46 -7.94 -19.88
N LYS A 64 4.51 -8.48 -21.10
CA LYS A 64 3.32 -8.76 -21.90
C LYS A 64 3.13 -10.27 -22.01
N ILE A 65 1.98 -10.77 -21.57
CA ILE A 65 1.59 -12.17 -21.65
C ILE A 65 0.26 -12.24 -22.41
N GLY A 66 0.33 -12.57 -23.71
CA GLY A 66 -0.84 -12.52 -24.59
C GLY A 66 -1.45 -11.12 -24.64
N ARG A 67 -2.67 -10.98 -24.10
CA ARG A 67 -3.41 -9.70 -24.01
C ARG A 67 -3.20 -8.95 -22.68
N LEU A 68 -2.52 -9.56 -21.71
CA LEU A 68 -2.23 -8.96 -20.42
C LEU A 68 -0.95 -8.13 -20.50
N ASN A 69 -1.02 -6.89 -20.04
CA ASN A 69 0.13 -6.06 -19.75
C ASN A 69 0.29 -5.98 -18.24
N ILE A 70 1.43 -6.43 -17.74
CA ILE A 70 1.79 -6.39 -16.32
C ILE A 70 2.89 -5.34 -16.21
N LYS A 71 2.65 -4.31 -15.42
CA LYS A 71 3.64 -3.30 -15.06
C LYS A 71 3.96 -3.43 -13.59
N ILE A 72 5.18 -3.87 -13.30
CA ILE A 72 5.77 -3.79 -11.97
C ILE A 72 6.33 -2.37 -11.85
N LEU A 73 5.89 -1.62 -10.85
CA LEU A 73 6.24 -0.22 -10.73
C LEU A 73 7.66 -0.04 -10.18
N LYS A 74 8.14 1.21 -10.25
CA LYS A 74 9.32 1.63 -9.50
C LYS A 74 9.08 1.41 -8.00
N PRO A 75 10.15 1.14 -7.23
CA PRO A 75 10.04 1.00 -5.79
C PRO A 75 9.36 2.19 -5.13
N TRP A 76 8.37 1.92 -4.30
CA TRP A 76 7.72 2.86 -3.39
C TRP A 76 8.24 2.64 -1.97
N PHE A 77 8.12 3.64 -1.10
CA PHE A 77 8.42 3.46 0.32
C PHE A 77 7.38 2.52 0.93
N HIS A 78 7.85 1.59 1.75
CA HIS A 78 6.99 0.76 2.60
C HIS A 78 6.55 1.62 3.81
N GLY A 79 5.56 2.49 3.62
CA GLY A 79 5.13 3.45 4.64
C GLY A 79 5.46 4.90 4.28
N ILE A 80 5.99 5.68 5.23
CA ILE A 80 6.34 7.10 5.01
C ILE A 80 7.72 7.24 4.36
N GLU A 81 8.00 8.44 3.85
CA GLU A 81 9.24 8.73 3.14
C GLU A 81 10.48 8.48 4.02
N TYR A 82 11.43 7.74 3.47
CA TYR A 82 12.68 7.36 4.15
C TYR A 82 12.50 6.60 5.48
N ASP A 83 11.36 5.94 5.68
CA ASP A 83 11.23 4.95 6.76
C ASP A 83 12.20 3.76 6.53
N ARG A 84 12.55 3.08 7.62
CA ARG A 84 13.55 2.00 7.64
C ARG A 84 12.98 0.63 7.30
N THR A 85 11.69 0.56 7.04
CA THR A 85 10.91 -0.60 6.59
C THR A 85 11.26 -1.04 5.17
N GLY A 86 11.92 -0.17 4.39
CA GLY A 86 12.43 -0.49 3.04
C GLY A 86 11.49 -0.05 1.93
N TRP A 87 11.43 -0.85 0.87
CA TRP A 87 10.71 -0.53 -0.36
C TRP A 87 9.88 -1.70 -0.85
N ILE A 88 8.79 -1.38 -1.52
CA ILE A 88 7.85 -2.32 -2.13
C ILE A 88 7.65 -1.97 -3.60
N THR A 89 7.20 -2.93 -4.39
CA THR A 89 6.90 -2.73 -5.81
C THR A 89 5.44 -3.08 -6.08
N PRO A 90 4.55 -2.08 -6.22
CA PRO A 90 3.18 -2.34 -6.62
C PRO A 90 3.13 -2.90 -8.04
N VAL A 91 2.05 -3.62 -8.34
CA VAL A 91 1.85 -4.25 -9.64
C VAL A 91 0.54 -3.75 -10.23
N PHE A 92 0.62 -3.24 -11.44
CA PHE A 92 -0.54 -2.85 -12.23
C PHE A 92 -0.71 -3.83 -13.38
N ILE A 93 -1.89 -4.45 -13.48
CA ILE A 93 -2.22 -5.42 -14.51
C ILE A 93 -3.38 -4.87 -15.31
N GLU A 94 -3.22 -4.77 -16.63
CA GLU A 94 -4.26 -4.28 -17.52
C GLU A 94 -4.42 -5.17 -18.76
N SER A 95 -5.68 -5.33 -19.16
CA SER A 95 -6.10 -5.87 -20.45
C SER A 95 -7.05 -4.88 -21.12
N LYS A 96 -7.65 -5.26 -22.24
CA LYS A 96 -8.69 -4.44 -22.88
C LYS A 96 -9.93 -4.27 -21.99
N ASP A 97 -10.24 -5.29 -21.20
CA ASP A 97 -11.53 -5.43 -20.52
C ASP A 97 -11.42 -5.23 -19.01
N TYR A 98 -10.19 -5.16 -18.48
CA TYR A 98 -9.97 -5.19 -17.03
C TYR A 98 -8.66 -4.56 -16.59
N LYS A 99 -8.69 -3.83 -15.47
CA LYS A 99 -7.55 -3.22 -14.78
C LYS A 99 -7.54 -3.59 -13.30
N LEU A 100 -6.43 -4.17 -12.86
CA LEU A 100 -6.18 -4.55 -11.48
C LEU A 100 -4.95 -3.80 -10.96
N PHE A 101 -5.08 -3.20 -9.78
CA PHE A 101 -3.96 -2.61 -9.06
C PHE A 101 -3.70 -3.36 -7.77
N TYR A 102 -2.50 -3.92 -7.60
CA TYR A 102 -2.02 -4.48 -6.34
C TYR A 102 -1.02 -3.53 -5.71
N THR A 103 -1.34 -3.01 -4.52
CA THR A 103 -0.51 -1.99 -3.87
C THR A 103 0.77 -2.53 -3.26
N SER A 104 0.87 -3.85 -3.05
CA SER A 104 1.86 -4.46 -2.15
C SER A 104 1.72 -3.88 -0.73
N ASP A 105 2.77 -4.00 0.07
CA ASP A 105 2.81 -3.68 1.50
C ASP A 105 3.03 -2.16 1.72
N VAL A 106 2.03 -1.34 1.38
CA VAL A 106 2.14 0.13 1.34
C VAL A 106 1.72 0.82 2.66
N MET A 107 1.33 0.05 3.67
CA MET A 107 0.87 0.47 5.00
C MET A 107 -0.36 1.40 4.98
N GLY A 108 -1.33 1.14 4.09
CA GLY A 108 -2.53 1.97 3.91
C GLY A 108 -2.15 3.33 3.35
N PRO A 109 -1.95 3.44 2.03
CA PRO A 109 -0.94 4.32 1.45
C PRO A 109 -0.90 5.66 2.17
N ILE A 110 0.16 5.90 2.93
CA ILE A 110 0.25 7.10 3.78
C ILE A 110 0.68 8.30 2.94
N ILE A 111 1.48 8.04 1.90
CA ILE A 111 1.95 9.03 0.93
C ILE A 111 0.83 9.30 -0.09
N GLU A 112 0.37 10.55 -0.13
CA GLU A 112 -0.77 11.02 -0.93
C GLU A 112 -0.57 10.73 -2.43
N ASP A 113 0.65 10.90 -2.93
CA ASP A 113 1.02 10.63 -4.32
C ASP A 113 0.74 9.19 -4.76
N TYR A 114 0.82 8.23 -3.84
CA TYR A 114 0.54 6.82 -4.16
C TYR A 114 -0.96 6.61 -4.36
N ALA A 115 -1.80 7.20 -3.50
CA ALA A 115 -3.25 7.14 -3.68
C ALA A 115 -3.70 7.84 -4.96
N VAL A 116 -3.15 9.00 -5.27
CA VAL A 116 -3.46 9.70 -6.53
C VAL A 116 -3.00 8.88 -7.73
N PHE A 117 -1.79 8.32 -7.69
CA PHE A 117 -1.32 7.46 -8.79
C PHE A 117 -2.24 6.26 -9.02
N ILE A 118 -2.72 5.62 -7.95
CA ILE A 118 -3.67 4.50 -8.04
C ILE A 118 -4.98 4.99 -8.67
N ALA A 119 -5.54 6.09 -8.17
CA ALA A 119 -6.79 6.67 -8.67
C ALA A 119 -6.70 7.04 -10.16
N ASP A 120 -5.58 7.65 -10.58
CA ASP A 120 -5.32 8.02 -11.98
C ASP A 120 -5.22 6.82 -12.92
N LYS A 121 -4.95 5.62 -12.41
CA LYS A 121 -5.02 4.39 -13.23
C LYS A 121 -6.46 3.96 -13.53
N ASN A 122 -7.43 4.47 -12.77
CA ASN A 122 -8.83 4.11 -12.84
C ASN A 122 -9.01 2.58 -12.90
N PRO A 123 -8.54 1.85 -11.87
CA PRO A 123 -8.62 0.39 -11.82
C PRO A 123 -10.05 -0.09 -11.53
N ASP A 124 -10.37 -1.28 -12.02
CA ASP A 124 -11.64 -1.96 -11.76
C ASP A 124 -11.60 -2.70 -10.41
N ILE A 125 -10.46 -3.34 -10.10
CA ILE A 125 -10.14 -3.87 -8.75
C ILE A 125 -8.88 -3.20 -8.20
N VAL A 126 -8.92 -2.88 -6.91
CA VAL A 126 -7.73 -2.55 -6.12
C VAL A 126 -7.55 -3.58 -5.01
N ILE A 127 -6.43 -4.28 -4.99
CA ILE A 127 -5.97 -5.01 -3.80
C ILE A 127 -5.13 -4.01 -3.00
N LEU A 128 -5.76 -3.46 -1.98
CA LEU A 128 -5.29 -2.36 -1.16
C LEU A 128 -4.81 -2.90 0.19
N ASP A 129 -3.55 -2.71 0.50
CA ASP A 129 -3.07 -2.87 1.85
C ASP A 129 -3.59 -1.72 2.73
N GLY A 130 -4.06 -2.04 3.93
CA GLY A 130 -4.52 -1.04 4.89
C GLY A 130 -3.48 -0.59 5.91
N PRO A 131 -3.82 0.40 6.74
CA PRO A 131 -2.92 0.90 7.76
C PRO A 131 -2.64 -0.17 8.84
N PRO A 132 -1.41 -0.23 9.40
CA PRO A 132 -1.04 -1.11 10.50
C PRO A 132 -1.65 -0.64 11.82
N THR A 133 -2.96 -0.80 11.96
CA THR A 133 -3.72 -0.31 13.11
C THR A 133 -3.30 -0.97 14.44
N TYR A 134 -2.73 -2.17 14.41
CA TYR A 134 -2.15 -2.82 15.59
C TYR A 134 -0.97 -2.03 16.19
N LEU A 135 -0.35 -1.13 15.42
CA LEU A 135 0.70 -0.22 15.87
C LEU A 135 0.17 1.12 16.42
N PHE A 136 -1.14 1.36 16.31
CA PHE A 136 -1.80 2.59 16.76
C PHE A 136 -2.13 2.56 18.26
N PRO A 137 -1.84 3.64 19.04
CA PRO A 137 -1.36 4.96 18.61
C PRO A 137 0.17 5.18 18.70
N TYR A 138 0.94 4.14 19.03
CA TYR A 138 2.35 4.26 19.39
C TYR A 138 3.28 4.42 18.18
N MET A 139 3.56 3.31 17.48
CA MET A 139 4.46 3.33 16.32
C MET A 139 3.75 3.85 15.06
N PHE A 140 2.42 3.84 15.06
CA PHE A 140 1.59 4.43 14.02
C PHE A 140 0.69 5.51 14.61
N ASN A 141 0.97 6.78 14.33
CA ASN A 141 0.29 7.90 14.98
C ASN A 141 -1.04 8.27 14.31
N ARG A 142 -1.82 9.13 14.97
CA ARG A 142 -3.13 9.62 14.47
C ARG A 142 -3.02 10.34 13.13
N ILE A 143 -1.96 11.12 12.91
CA ILE A 143 -1.76 11.86 11.66
C ILE A 143 -1.66 10.87 10.49
N ASN A 144 -0.80 9.84 10.60
CA ASN A 144 -0.63 8.85 9.55
C ASN A 144 -1.87 7.96 9.36
N LEU A 145 -2.61 7.63 10.42
CA LEU A 145 -3.88 6.92 10.30
C LEU A 145 -4.91 7.75 9.53
N ASN A 146 -5.05 9.03 9.83
CA ASN A 146 -5.96 9.91 9.11
C ASN A 146 -5.54 10.06 7.63
N ARG A 147 -4.22 10.20 7.36
CA ARG A 147 -3.69 10.21 5.99
C ARG A 147 -4.05 8.94 5.23
N ALA A 148 -3.86 7.77 5.82
CA ALA A 148 -4.22 6.49 5.22
C ALA A 148 -5.72 6.40 4.90
N ILE A 149 -6.58 6.87 5.81
CA ILE A 149 -8.03 6.93 5.62
C ILE A 149 -8.40 7.87 4.48
N ASP A 150 -7.86 9.09 4.45
CA ASP A 150 -8.10 10.07 3.39
C ASP A 150 -7.63 9.56 2.03
N ASN A 151 -6.47 8.93 1.99
CA ASN A 151 -5.90 8.36 0.78
C ASN A 151 -6.70 7.17 0.26
N ALA A 152 -7.26 6.34 1.15
CA ALA A 152 -8.23 5.32 0.74
C ALA A 152 -9.49 5.93 0.13
N LYS A 153 -9.98 7.08 0.62
CA LYS A 153 -11.11 7.81 0.00
C LYS A 153 -10.76 8.34 -1.39
N VAL A 154 -9.56 8.86 -1.60
CA VAL A 154 -9.08 9.28 -2.93
C VAL A 154 -9.11 8.12 -3.92
N ILE A 155 -8.74 6.92 -3.49
CA ILE A 155 -8.83 5.70 -4.33
C ILE A 155 -10.30 5.32 -4.59
N ILE A 156 -11.18 5.46 -3.59
CA ILE A 156 -12.63 5.23 -3.76
C ILE A 156 -13.22 6.22 -4.77
N ASP A 157 -12.74 7.47 -4.83
CA ASP A 157 -13.24 8.49 -5.74
C ASP A 157 -13.00 8.14 -7.23
N SER A 158 -12.03 7.26 -7.54
CA SER A 158 -11.87 6.69 -8.89
C SER A 158 -12.85 5.55 -9.20
N LYS A 159 -13.78 5.26 -8.27
CA LYS A 159 -14.89 4.30 -8.41
C LYS A 159 -14.49 2.90 -8.91
N PRO A 160 -13.50 2.23 -8.30
CA PRO A 160 -13.29 0.81 -8.57
C PRO A 160 -14.56 0.02 -8.23
N GLU A 161 -14.83 -1.06 -8.96
CA GLU A 161 -15.96 -1.95 -8.66
C GLU A 161 -15.75 -2.66 -7.32
N LEU A 162 -14.50 -3.03 -7.05
CA LEU A 162 -14.12 -3.79 -5.87
C LEU A 162 -12.76 -3.34 -5.31
N ILE A 163 -12.71 -3.08 -4.00
CA ILE A 163 -11.47 -2.97 -3.25
C ILE A 163 -11.36 -4.16 -2.30
N ILE A 164 -10.28 -4.93 -2.45
CA ILE A 164 -9.87 -5.95 -1.48
C ILE A 164 -8.97 -5.25 -0.46
N TYR A 165 -9.49 -4.95 0.74
CA TYR A 165 -8.81 -4.16 1.77
C TYR A 165 -8.29 -5.03 2.91
N ASP A 166 -6.98 -5.30 2.93
CA ASP A 166 -6.42 -6.44 3.68
C ASP A 166 -5.00 -6.18 4.24
N HIS A 167 -4.25 -7.27 4.49
CA HIS A 167 -2.84 -7.38 4.90
C HIS A 167 -2.54 -6.89 6.31
N HIS A 168 -2.40 -5.59 6.54
CA HIS A 168 -2.13 -5.09 7.90
C HIS A 168 -3.38 -5.00 8.78
N LEU A 169 -4.53 -4.69 8.20
CA LEU A 169 -5.77 -4.48 8.96
C LEU A 169 -6.14 -5.71 9.78
N LEU A 170 -5.99 -6.90 9.18
CA LEU A 170 -6.44 -8.15 9.78
C LEU A 170 -5.55 -8.63 10.93
N ARG A 171 -4.60 -7.81 11.38
CA ARG A 171 -3.76 -8.04 12.57
C ARG A 171 -4.28 -7.33 13.83
N ASP A 172 -5.32 -6.50 13.72
CA ASP A 172 -5.90 -5.76 14.86
C ASP A 172 -7.40 -6.07 14.98
N PRO A 173 -7.91 -6.61 16.09
CA PRO A 173 -9.35 -6.86 16.26
C PRO A 173 -10.23 -5.61 16.17
N ARG A 174 -9.65 -4.42 16.31
CA ARG A 174 -10.36 -3.12 16.26
C ARG A 174 -10.32 -2.48 14.87
N TRP A 175 -9.72 -3.14 13.87
CA TRP A 175 -9.43 -2.56 12.56
C TRP A 175 -10.68 -1.94 11.92
N ARG A 176 -11.80 -2.68 11.88
CA ARG A 176 -13.08 -2.19 11.31
C ARG A 176 -13.54 -0.90 11.95
N LYS A 177 -13.37 -0.74 13.26
CA LYS A 177 -13.73 0.49 13.98
C LYS A 177 -12.81 1.64 13.57
N LEU A 178 -11.50 1.39 13.53
CA LEU A 178 -10.47 2.39 13.25
C LEU A 178 -10.54 2.94 11.83
N VAL A 179 -10.87 2.10 10.84
CA VAL A 179 -11.05 2.53 9.44
C VAL A 179 -12.52 2.59 8.99
N SER A 180 -13.46 2.63 9.94
CA SER A 180 -14.91 2.59 9.64
C SER A 180 -15.38 3.69 8.68
N GLU A 181 -14.67 4.81 8.65
CA GLU A 181 -14.94 5.91 7.74
C GLU A 181 -14.71 5.54 6.27
N VAL A 182 -13.72 4.68 5.98
CA VAL A 182 -13.45 4.18 4.62
C VAL A 182 -14.64 3.37 4.12
N PHE A 183 -15.18 2.48 4.96
CA PHE A 183 -16.37 1.67 4.62
C PHE A 183 -17.62 2.53 4.38
N ARG A 184 -17.90 3.49 5.27
CA ARG A 184 -19.03 4.42 5.10
C ARG A 184 -18.89 5.26 3.82
N TYR A 185 -17.68 5.71 3.52
CA TYR A 185 -17.41 6.47 2.31
C TYR A 185 -17.62 5.61 1.07
N ALA A 186 -17.09 4.39 1.04
CA ALA A 186 -17.27 3.47 -0.08
C ALA A 186 -18.74 3.12 -0.34
N GLU A 187 -19.52 2.89 0.72
CA GLU A 187 -20.97 2.65 0.63
C GLU A 187 -21.69 3.83 -0.06
N LYS A 188 -21.37 5.07 0.33
CA LYS A 188 -21.91 6.29 -0.30
C LYS A 188 -21.62 6.34 -1.80
N TYR A 189 -20.46 5.87 -2.25
CA TYR A 189 -20.05 5.86 -3.66
C TYR A 189 -20.33 4.53 -4.37
N LYS A 190 -21.03 3.59 -3.70
CA LYS A 190 -21.37 2.26 -4.23
C LYS A 190 -20.14 1.44 -4.66
N VAL A 191 -19.01 1.64 -3.98
CA VAL A 191 -17.79 0.85 -4.16
C VAL A 191 -17.83 -0.31 -3.18
N LYS A 192 -17.65 -1.55 -3.66
CA LYS A 192 -17.62 -2.73 -2.80
C LYS A 192 -16.26 -2.81 -2.11
N ILE A 193 -16.23 -2.82 -0.78
CA ILE A 193 -15.01 -3.07 0.01
C ILE A 193 -15.19 -4.33 0.84
N ILE A 194 -14.30 -5.29 0.62
CA ILE A 194 -14.25 -6.56 1.34
C ILE A 194 -12.80 -6.99 1.57
N THR A 195 -12.58 -7.95 2.46
CA THR A 195 -11.30 -8.62 2.67
C THR A 195 -11.13 -9.78 1.69
N ALA A 196 -9.92 -10.31 1.55
CA ALA A 196 -9.65 -11.48 0.74
C ALA A 196 -10.43 -12.71 1.24
N ALA A 197 -10.58 -12.88 2.56
CA ALA A 197 -11.41 -13.94 3.13
C ALA A 197 -12.88 -13.82 2.68
N GLU A 198 -13.44 -12.61 2.73
CA GLU A 198 -14.83 -12.35 2.36
C GLU A 198 -15.10 -12.53 0.86
N VAL A 199 -14.09 -12.40 -0.01
CA VAL A 199 -14.19 -12.78 -1.43
C VAL A 199 -14.59 -14.26 -1.56
N TYR A 200 -14.06 -15.11 -0.68
CA TYR A 200 -14.36 -16.54 -0.64
C TYR A 200 -15.59 -16.89 0.21
N GLY A 201 -16.35 -15.89 0.68
CA GLY A 201 -17.50 -16.11 1.57
C GLY A 201 -17.12 -16.45 3.00
N GLU A 202 -15.86 -16.26 3.38
CA GLU A 202 -15.34 -16.54 4.72
C GLU A 202 -15.19 -15.25 5.54
N LYS A 203 -15.32 -15.34 6.86
CA LYS A 203 -14.93 -14.23 7.74
C LYS A 203 -13.40 -14.18 7.91
N PRO A 204 -12.80 -12.98 8.04
CA PRO A 204 -11.42 -12.83 8.48
C PRO A 204 -11.14 -13.61 9.76
N LEU A 205 -9.95 -14.23 9.86
CA LEU A 205 -9.57 -15.00 11.05
C LEU A 205 -9.67 -14.16 12.34
N ILE A 206 -9.22 -12.91 12.28
CA ILE A 206 -9.28 -12.02 13.44
C ILE A 206 -10.72 -11.77 13.90
N ASP A 207 -11.66 -11.62 12.97
CA ASP A 207 -13.08 -11.43 13.28
C ASP A 207 -13.66 -12.69 13.95
N LYS A 208 -13.28 -13.89 13.46
CA LYS A 208 -13.67 -15.18 14.08
C LYS A 208 -13.15 -15.34 15.51
N ILE A 209 -11.91 -14.90 15.77
CA ILE A 209 -11.30 -14.97 17.10
C ILE A 209 -12.06 -14.06 18.08
N VAL A 210 -12.33 -12.81 17.69
CA VAL A 210 -13.08 -11.85 18.53
C VAL A 210 -14.47 -12.38 18.87
N GLU A 211 -15.19 -12.93 17.89
CA GLU A 211 -16.52 -13.52 18.13
C GLU A 211 -16.46 -14.69 19.13
N LYS A 212 -15.45 -15.56 19.02
CA LYS A 212 -15.26 -16.67 19.94
C LYS A 212 -14.98 -16.20 21.37
N GLU A 213 -14.12 -15.20 21.52
CA GLU A 213 -13.82 -14.61 22.83
C GLU A 213 -15.09 -14.00 23.46
N MET A 214 -15.83 -13.19 22.71
CA MET A 214 -17.08 -12.59 23.21
C MET A 214 -18.11 -13.64 23.66
N ASN A 215 -18.23 -14.75 22.93
CA ASN A 215 -19.14 -15.85 23.29
C ASN A 215 -18.66 -16.70 24.47
N SER A 216 -17.38 -16.60 24.86
CA SER A 216 -16.85 -17.33 26.03
C SER A 216 -17.05 -16.60 27.36
N TYR A 217 -17.43 -15.32 27.31
CA TYR A 217 -17.70 -14.47 28.47
C TYR A 217 -19.20 -14.18 28.71
N GLY A 218 -20.09 -14.69 27.85
CA GLY A 218 -21.55 -14.56 27.98
C GLY A 218 -22.21 -15.90 28.27
#